data_AF-A0A8T3XK38-F1
#
_entry.id   AF-A0A8T3XK38-F1
#
_cell.length_a   1.000
_cell.length_b   1.000
_cell.length_c   1.000
_cell.angle_alpha   90.00
_cell.angle_beta   90.00
_cell.angle_gamma   90.00
#
_symmetry.space_group_name_H-M   'P 1'
#
loop_
_entity.id
_entity.type
_entity.pdbx_description
1 polymer ?
#
loop_
_entity_poly.entity_id
_entity_poly.type
_entity_poly.pdbx_seq_one_letter_code
_entity_poly.pdbx_strand_id
1 'polypeptide(L)'
;MKIPYSQQKSNIFGVISRLLVTIRVYSKIKDTWIPIYDTLADTGADLTLLPRYLGEMIVNDITTGKYVEIKGIATSAVVIGFIHKVRLEVFRKEIDANLVIADTDDVKPILGRLDGLDLFSTTFDKGKYITIE
;
A
#
# COMPACT_ATOMS: atom_id res chain seq x y z
N MET A 1 12.85 12.13 7.27
CA MET A 1 11.69 12.94 6.83
C MET A 1 10.55 12.82 7.85
N LYS A 2 9.70 13.85 7.98
CA LYS A 2 8.56 13.86 8.92
C LYS A 2 7.26 14.10 8.16
N ILE A 3 6.27 13.22 8.30
CA ILE A 3 5.00 13.27 7.56
C ILE A 3 3.84 13.38 8.57
N PRO A 4 2.96 14.39 8.46
CA PRO A 4 1.81 14.52 9.36
C PRO A 4 0.72 13.50 9.05
N TYR A 5 -0.06 13.14 10.06
CA TYR A 5 -1.27 12.36 9.86
C TYR A 5 -2.35 13.20 9.19
N SER A 6 -3.17 12.56 8.36
CA SER A 6 -4.36 13.18 7.76
C SER A 6 -5.59 12.90 8.61
N GLN A 7 -6.40 13.92 8.86
CA GLN A 7 -7.74 13.71 9.40
C GLN A 7 -8.65 13.12 8.32
N GLN A 8 -9.36 12.05 8.66
CA GLN A 8 -10.24 11.32 7.76
C GLN A 8 -11.54 10.98 8.47
N LYS A 9 -12.66 11.00 7.75
CA LYS A 9 -13.92 10.49 8.28
C LYS A 9 -13.84 8.96 8.45
N SER A 10 -14.40 8.51 9.55
CA SER A 10 -14.59 7.12 9.93
C SER A 10 -16.09 6.88 10.11
N ASN A 11 -16.59 5.80 9.52
CA ASN A 11 -17.99 5.42 9.63
C ASN A 11 -18.38 5.03 11.06
N ILE A 12 -17.41 4.74 11.93
CA ILE A 12 -17.62 4.23 13.29
C ILE A 12 -17.27 5.29 14.34
N PHE A 13 -16.18 6.05 14.13
CA PHE A 13 -15.57 6.88 15.17
C PHE A 13 -15.58 8.39 14.86
N GLY A 14 -16.32 8.83 13.84
CA GLY A 14 -16.36 10.24 13.45
C GLY A 14 -15.11 10.65 12.67
N VAL A 15 -14.20 11.44 13.26
CA VAL A 15 -12.95 11.87 12.60
C VAL A 15 -11.77 11.19 13.27
N ILE A 16 -10.92 10.54 12.48
CA ILE A 16 -9.70 9.88 12.96
C ILE A 16 -8.48 10.34 12.17
N SER A 17 -7.33 10.25 12.81
CA SER A 17 -6.03 10.53 12.19
C SER A 17 -5.49 9.26 11.55
N ARG A 18 -5.25 9.26 10.24
CA ARG A 18 -4.63 8.16 9.49
C ARG A 18 -3.33 8.62 8.88
N LEU A 19 -2.36 7.71 8.84
CA LEU A 19 -1.10 7.97 8.18
C LEU A 19 -1.21 7.60 6.70
N LEU A 20 -1.37 8.62 5.87
CA LEU A 20 -1.52 8.46 4.43
C LEU A 20 -0.28 9.01 3.73
N VAL A 21 0.28 8.24 2.83
CA VAL A 21 1.47 8.59 2.06
C VAL A 21 1.20 8.42 0.57
N THR A 22 2.02 9.08 -0.26
CA THR A 22 2.06 8.83 -1.70
C THR A 22 3.24 7.93 -1.98
N ILE A 23 2.98 6.81 -2.64
CA ILE A 23 3.99 5.96 -3.27
C ILE A 23 3.87 6.10 -4.78
N ARG A 24 4.90 5.71 -5.54
CA ARG A 24 4.78 5.58 -7.00
C ARG A 24 5.10 4.17 -7.42
N VAL A 25 4.31 3.62 -8.32
CA VAL A 25 4.54 2.30 -8.88
C VAL A 25 4.77 2.45 -10.38
N TYR A 26 5.83 1.81 -10.89
CA TYR A 26 6.13 1.88 -12.32
C TYR A 26 5.14 1.03 -13.11
N SER A 27 4.40 1.65 -14.00
CA SER A 27 3.52 0.96 -14.94
C SER A 27 4.34 0.45 -16.13
N LYS A 28 4.37 -0.87 -16.31
CA LYS A 28 4.96 -1.49 -17.50
C LYS A 28 4.09 -1.25 -18.75
N ILE A 29 2.82 -0.93 -18.57
CA ILE A 29 1.86 -0.69 -19.66
C ILE A 29 2.11 0.68 -20.29
N LYS A 30 2.28 1.71 -19.44
CA LYS A 30 2.38 3.11 -19.84
C LYS A 30 3.82 3.63 -19.86
N ASP A 31 4.78 2.79 -19.49
CA ASP A 31 6.20 3.14 -19.37
C ASP A 31 6.43 4.41 -18.52
N THR A 32 5.73 4.48 -17.38
CA THR A 32 5.73 5.68 -16.54
C THR A 32 5.41 5.36 -15.08
N TRP A 33 5.81 6.26 -14.19
CA TRP A 33 5.49 6.17 -12.76
C TRP A 33 4.07 6.64 -12.48
N ILE A 34 3.25 5.76 -11.89
CA ILE A 34 1.88 6.08 -11.48
C ILE A 34 1.89 6.43 -9.98
N PRO A 35 1.51 7.66 -9.59
CA PRO A 35 1.38 8.01 -8.19
C PRO A 35 0.13 7.36 -7.60
N ILE A 36 0.30 6.70 -6.46
CA ILE A 36 -0.77 6.13 -5.66
C ILE A 36 -0.96 7.01 -4.43
N TYR A 37 -1.99 7.86 -4.48
CA TYR A 37 -2.35 8.75 -3.39
C TYR A 37 -3.04 8.00 -2.26
N ASP A 38 -3.07 8.61 -1.09
CA ASP A 38 -3.79 8.12 0.09
C ASP A 38 -3.50 6.66 0.47
N THR A 39 -2.27 6.20 0.24
CA THR A 39 -1.82 4.86 0.64
C THR A 39 -1.62 4.83 2.15
N LEU A 40 -2.30 3.92 2.84
CA LEU A 40 -2.15 3.75 4.27
C LEU A 40 -0.78 3.13 4.58
N ALA A 41 0.08 3.84 5.30
CA ALA A 41 1.31 3.24 5.83
C ALA A 41 0.95 2.43 7.09
N ASP A 42 1.01 1.11 6.99
CA ASP A 42 0.51 0.18 7.99
C ASP A 42 1.58 -0.83 8.40
N THR A 43 2.14 -0.65 9.61
CA THR A 43 3.09 -1.60 10.17
C THR A 43 2.46 -2.92 10.58
N GLY A 44 1.12 -3.00 10.66
CA GLY A 44 0.38 -4.23 10.89
C GLY A 44 0.20 -5.09 9.62
N ALA A 45 0.55 -4.56 8.44
CA ALA A 45 0.48 -5.29 7.18
C ALA A 45 1.88 -5.79 6.76
N ASP A 46 2.00 -7.09 6.47
CA ASP A 46 3.26 -7.65 5.99
C ASP A 46 3.58 -7.21 4.57
N LEU A 47 2.57 -7.08 3.71
CA LEU A 47 2.73 -6.79 2.28
C LEU A 47 2.04 -5.49 1.89
N THR A 48 2.58 -4.84 0.87
CA THR A 48 1.91 -3.72 0.18
C THR A 48 0.79 -4.25 -0.71
N LEU A 49 -0.39 -3.62 -0.64
CA LEU A 49 -1.61 -4.02 -1.32
C LEU A 49 -2.16 -2.86 -2.15
N LEU A 50 -2.56 -3.13 -3.39
CA LEU A 50 -3.36 -2.22 -4.20
C LEU A 50 -4.72 -2.83 -4.54
N PRO A 51 -5.79 -2.01 -4.64
CA PRO A 51 -7.06 -2.43 -5.24
C PRO A 51 -6.88 -2.77 -6.73
N ARG A 52 -7.83 -3.53 -7.26
CA ARG A 52 -7.81 -4.04 -8.64
C ARG A 52 -7.63 -2.92 -9.66
N TYR A 53 -8.41 -1.85 -9.58
CA TYR A 53 -8.38 -0.75 -10.55
C TYR A 53 -7.01 -0.08 -10.67
N LEU A 54 -6.24 0.00 -9.56
CA LEU A 54 -4.87 0.51 -9.60
C LEU A 54 -3.91 -0.52 -10.20
N GLY A 55 -4.07 -1.79 -9.84
CA GLY A 55 -3.26 -2.87 -10.39
C GLY A 55 -3.37 -3.00 -11.92
N GLU A 56 -4.58 -2.85 -12.47
CA GLU A 56 -4.83 -2.84 -13.91
C GLU A 56 -4.19 -1.64 -14.63
N MET A 57 -3.80 -0.58 -13.91
CA MET A 57 -2.99 0.51 -14.46
C MET A 57 -1.49 0.19 -14.47
N ILE A 58 -1.02 -0.80 -13.70
CA ILE A 58 0.39 -1.13 -13.49
C ILE A 58 0.82 -2.33 -14.35
N VAL A 59 0.00 -3.38 -14.40
CA VAL A 59 0.31 -4.65 -15.10
C VAL A 59 -0.80 -5.01 -16.09
N ASN A 60 -0.43 -5.65 -17.21
CA ASN A 60 -1.37 -5.99 -18.28
C ASN A 60 -2.48 -6.96 -17.81
N ASP A 61 -2.11 -7.93 -16.97
CA ASP A 61 -3.04 -8.93 -16.43
C ASP A 61 -2.62 -9.26 -15.00
N ILE A 62 -3.50 -8.94 -14.04
CA ILE A 62 -3.26 -9.14 -12.62
C ILE A 62 -3.14 -10.62 -12.28
N THR A 63 -3.78 -11.52 -13.02
CA THR A 63 -3.85 -12.96 -12.70
C THR A 63 -2.56 -13.70 -13.01
N THR A 64 -1.65 -13.07 -13.77
CA THR A 64 -0.30 -13.61 -14.05
C THR A 64 0.64 -13.58 -12.85
N GLY A 65 0.27 -12.87 -11.78
CA GLY A 65 1.00 -12.86 -10.52
C GLY A 65 0.80 -14.14 -9.73
N LYS A 66 1.56 -14.30 -8.64
CA LYS A 66 1.40 -15.44 -7.75
C LYS A 66 0.12 -15.27 -6.92
N TYR A 67 -0.83 -16.19 -7.07
CA TYR A 67 -2.05 -16.23 -6.26
C TYR A 67 -1.75 -16.21 -4.75
N VAL A 68 -2.52 -15.41 -4.01
CA VAL A 68 -2.46 -15.33 -2.55
C VAL A 68 -3.84 -15.04 -1.95
N GLU A 69 -4.09 -15.61 -0.78
CA GLU A 69 -5.24 -15.27 0.07
C GLU A 69 -4.76 -14.38 1.21
N ILE A 70 -5.35 -13.19 1.33
CA ILE A 70 -5.04 -12.21 2.37
C ILE A 70 -6.14 -12.25 3.42
N LYS A 71 -5.73 -12.28 4.69
CA LYS A 71 -6.64 -12.27 5.85
C LYS A 71 -6.39 -11.02 6.68
N GLY A 72 -7.47 -10.44 7.20
CA GLY A 72 -7.42 -9.24 8.03
C GLY A 72 -8.01 -9.46 9.41
N ILE A 73 -8.64 -8.41 9.94
CA ILE A 73 -9.25 -8.40 11.29
C ILE A 73 -10.28 -9.53 11.46
N ALA A 74 -11.12 -9.77 10.46
CA ALA A 74 -12.04 -10.90 10.44
C ALA A 74 -11.36 -12.09 9.75
N THR A 75 -11.10 -13.17 10.50
CA THR A 75 -10.41 -14.37 9.98
C THR A 75 -11.21 -15.11 8.90
N SER A 76 -12.53 -14.89 8.83
CA SER A 76 -13.42 -15.44 7.79
C SER A 76 -13.46 -14.60 6.51
N ALA A 77 -13.03 -13.34 6.55
CA ALA A 77 -12.97 -12.49 5.37
C ALA A 77 -11.64 -12.69 4.66
N VAL A 78 -11.71 -13.28 3.46
CA VAL A 78 -10.54 -13.53 2.61
C VAL A 78 -10.59 -12.57 1.43
N VAL A 79 -9.52 -11.80 1.25
CA VAL A 79 -9.28 -11.02 0.03
C VAL A 79 -8.37 -11.85 -0.87
N ILE A 80 -8.85 -12.15 -2.07
CA ILE A 80 -8.04 -12.78 -3.11
C ILE A 80 -7.14 -11.72 -3.73
N GLY A 81 -5.89 -12.07 -4.01
CA GLY A 81 -4.98 -11.20 -4.74
C GLY A 81 -3.86 -11.95 -5.44
N PHE A 82 -3.02 -11.19 -6.14
CA PHE A 82 -1.92 -11.70 -6.94
C PHE A 82 -0.66 -10.88 -6.68
N ILE A 83 0.44 -11.56 -6.32
CA ILE A 83 1.73 -10.94 -6.04
C ILE A 83 2.49 -10.72 -7.34
N HIS A 84 2.90 -9.48 -7.58
CA HIS A 84 3.71 -9.05 -8.71
C HIS A 84 5.03 -8.45 -8.23
N LYS A 85 6.10 -8.68 -9.00
CA LYS A 85 7.34 -7.92 -8.87
C LYS A 85 7.23 -6.63 -9.67
N VAL A 86 7.29 -5.50 -8.98
CA VAL A 86 7.16 -4.16 -9.55
C VAL A 86 8.31 -3.27 -9.09
N ARG A 87 8.58 -2.20 -9.84
CA ARG A 87 9.42 -1.11 -9.33
C ARG A 87 8.54 -0.17 -8.52
N LEU A 88 8.94 0.06 -7.28
CA LEU A 88 8.26 0.91 -6.31
C LEU A 88 9.19 2.08 -5.94
N GLU A 89 8.66 3.30 -5.94
CA GLU A 89 9.29 4.47 -5.34
C GLU A 89 8.55 4.79 -4.04
N VAL A 90 9.25 4.69 -2.92
CA VAL A 90 8.73 5.01 -1.59
C VAL A 90 9.76 5.84 -0.84
N PHE A 91 9.32 6.96 -0.26
CA PHE A 91 10.18 7.89 0.48
C PHE A 91 11.50 8.27 -0.24
N ARG A 92 11.41 8.50 -1.56
CA ARG A 92 12.53 8.83 -2.47
C ARG A 92 13.53 7.70 -2.72
N LYS A 93 13.18 6.45 -2.40
CA LYS A 93 13.96 5.27 -2.72
C LYS A 93 13.23 4.44 -3.77
N GLU A 94 13.91 4.13 -4.86
CA GLU A 94 13.44 3.18 -5.86
C GLU A 94 13.94 1.77 -5.53
N ILE A 95 13.04 0.79 -5.57
CA ILE A 95 13.32 -0.61 -5.26
C ILE A 95 12.52 -1.53 -6.18
N ASP A 96 12.98 -2.76 -6.33
CA ASP A 96 12.12 -3.86 -6.77
C ASP A 96 11.38 -4.40 -5.53
N ALA A 97 10.06 -4.44 -5.60
CA ALA A 97 9.21 -4.84 -4.48
C ALA A 97 8.20 -5.91 -4.90
N ASN A 98 7.85 -6.78 -3.95
CA ASN A 98 6.67 -7.62 -4.07
C ASN A 98 5.44 -6.79 -3.66
N LEU A 99 4.49 -6.65 -4.59
CA LEU A 99 3.26 -5.92 -4.37
C LEU A 99 2.07 -6.82 -4.68
N VAL A 100 1.06 -6.81 -3.81
CA VAL A 100 -0.18 -7.54 -4.03
C VAL A 100 -1.17 -6.64 -4.76
N ILE A 101 -1.77 -7.16 -5.82
CA ILE A 101 -2.94 -6.56 -6.45
C ILE A 101 -4.14 -7.41 -6.03
N ALA A 102 -5.10 -6.80 -5.33
CA ALA A 102 -6.34 -7.45 -4.94
C ALA A 102 -7.22 -7.71 -6.16
N ASP A 103 -7.98 -8.81 -6.12
CA ASP A 103 -9.06 -9.10 -7.06
C ASP A 103 -10.39 -8.47 -6.60
N THR A 104 -10.32 -7.22 -6.14
CA THR A 104 -11.45 -6.41 -5.69
C THR A 104 -11.00 -4.95 -5.55
N ASP A 105 -11.96 -4.03 -5.67
CA ASP A 105 -11.77 -2.62 -5.35
C ASP A 105 -12.23 -2.26 -3.94
N ASP A 106 -12.83 -3.21 -3.21
CA ASP A 106 -13.29 -3.03 -1.82
C ASP A 106 -12.13 -3.16 -0.81
N VAL A 107 -10.98 -2.60 -1.17
CA VAL A 107 -9.79 -2.48 -0.33
C VAL A 107 -9.15 -1.12 -0.53
N LYS A 108 -8.46 -0.64 0.49
CA LYS A 108 -7.66 0.58 0.39
C LYS A 108 -6.23 0.22 -0.02
N PRO A 109 -5.52 1.10 -0.73
CA PRO A 109 -4.09 0.93 -0.93
C PRO A 109 -3.37 0.96 0.44
N ILE A 110 -2.48 -0.01 0.65
CA ILE A 110 -1.70 -0.18 1.89
C ILE A 110 -0.23 -0.31 1.51
N LEU A 111 0.63 0.42 2.21
CA LEU A 111 2.09 0.24 2.21
C LEU A 111 2.44 -0.58 3.46
N GLY A 112 2.84 -1.82 3.24
CA GLY A 112 3.21 -2.76 4.30
C GLY A 112 4.70 -2.72 4.66
N ARG A 113 5.11 -3.68 5.48
CA ARG A 113 6.48 -3.79 5.99
C ARG A 113 7.48 -4.32 4.98
N LEU A 114 7.21 -5.48 4.37
CA LEU A 114 8.11 -6.13 3.41
C LEU A 114 8.24 -5.26 2.14
N ASP A 115 9.48 -5.06 1.69
CA ASP A 115 9.82 -4.21 0.55
C ASP A 115 9.18 -2.81 0.63
N GLY A 116 9.02 -2.28 1.85
CA GLY A 116 8.29 -1.04 2.12
C GLY A 116 8.79 -0.36 3.39
N LEU A 117 7.98 -0.35 4.44
CA LEU A 117 8.29 0.38 5.69
C LEU A 117 9.57 -0.11 6.39
N ASP A 118 9.87 -1.41 6.34
CA ASP A 118 11.04 -1.99 7.03
C ASP A 118 12.38 -1.62 6.35
N LEU A 119 12.33 -0.91 5.21
CA LEU A 119 13.51 -0.36 4.55
C LEU A 119 14.03 0.93 5.22
N PHE A 120 13.29 1.45 6.20
CA PHE A 120 13.55 2.72 6.86
C PHE A 120 13.38 2.57 8.37
N SER A 121 14.08 3.42 9.13
CA SER A 121 13.76 3.58 10.55
C SER A 121 12.46 4.36 10.67
N THR A 122 11.41 3.67 11.12
CA THR A 122 10.04 4.20 11.10
C THR A 122 9.51 4.38 12.53
N THR A 123 9.19 5.62 12.91
CA THR A 123 8.64 5.94 14.25
C THR A 123 7.28 6.63 14.16
N PHE A 124 6.27 6.05 14.81
CA PHE A 124 4.91 6.58 14.91
C PHE A 124 4.78 7.44 16.18
N ASP A 125 4.64 8.76 16.04
CA ASP A 125 4.52 9.69 17.17
C ASP A 125 3.05 10.00 17.47
N LYS A 126 2.43 9.13 18.27
CA LYS A 126 1.12 9.33 18.93
C LYS A 126 0.02 9.89 18.00
N GLY A 127 -0.05 9.43 16.75
CA GLY A 127 -1.07 9.87 15.79
C GLY A 127 -0.88 11.28 15.23
N LYS A 128 0.29 11.89 15.43
CA LYS A 128 0.61 13.24 14.95
C LYS A 128 1.47 13.21 13.71
N TYR A 129 2.60 12.50 13.78
CA TYR A 129 3.57 12.40 12.71
C TYR A 129 4.19 11.01 12.64
N ILE A 130 4.65 10.63 11.46
CA ILE A 130 5.65 9.58 11.29
C ILE A 130 7.00 10.24 11.00
N THR A 131 8.05 9.70 11.61
CA THR A 131 9.44 10.00 11.23
C THR A 131 9.99 8.77 10.49
N ILE A 132 10.57 9.02 9.33
CA ILE A 132 11.22 8.03 8.46
C ILE A 132 12.68 8.44 8.29
N GLU A 133 13.65 7.58 8.63
CA GLU A 133 15.09 7.81 8.42
C GLU A 133 15.71 6.77 7.49
#